data_AF-A0A961CA02-F1
#
_entry.id   AF-A0A961CA02-F1
#
_cell.length_a   1.000
_cell.length_b   1.000
_cell.length_c   1.000
_cell.angle_alpha   90.00
_cell.angle_beta   90.00
_cell.angle_gamma   90.00
#
_symmetry.space_group_name_H-M   'P 1'
#
loop_
_entity.id
_entity.type
_entity.pdbx_description
1 polymer ?
#
loop_
_entity_poly.entity_id
_entity_poly.type
_entity_poly.pdbx_seq_one_letter_code
_entity_poly.pdbx_strand_id
1 'polypeptide(L)'
;VFDDRIDPAAVAQGVSHFLAVESCGQCEACKLDGTELSLLLAKLSASDASSDDINEIRRRQRTVSVGARCNLARQQEAVVGSLLTGFPTYVEGHHKAGVNAPLPPAPQTPLIAPIDDIVGGTVIVDSSQASKQLDWSYGDSDSGTVPAARFGNTPFVITEPTPHPHEKHWPAEIGIDRIHPLEEIDSVHDHIDETLHEIIHGDSSECTRCIDDLVHLVEVHMDVSARILYPTVRRHCGEHGDVLADRATACDDQVGAAVKGLGSLVDNHDALVARVQQISELLGSHIDLGHQMFDLLAPHLDQQEKKVLLDALTEADATSQVS
;
A
#
# COMPACT_ATOMS: atom_id res chain seq x y z
N VAL A 1 -8.64 13.43 -11.92
CA VAL A 1 -9.61 12.82 -12.85
C VAL A 1 -9.05 12.96 -14.25
N PHE A 2 -8.92 11.85 -14.98
CA PHE A 2 -8.50 11.83 -16.38
C PHE A 2 -9.69 11.43 -17.24
N ASP A 3 -9.80 12.02 -18.42
CA ASP A 3 -10.80 11.61 -19.42
C ASP A 3 -10.16 10.72 -20.49
N ASP A 4 -10.96 10.30 -21.47
CA ASP A 4 -10.59 9.40 -22.56
C ASP A 4 -9.54 9.97 -23.53
N ARG A 5 -9.13 11.22 -23.36
CA ARG A 5 -8.07 11.85 -24.14
C ARG A 5 -6.68 11.56 -23.58
N ILE A 6 -6.58 11.07 -22.34
CA ILE A 6 -5.31 10.80 -21.68
C ILE A 6 -4.98 9.32 -21.78
N ASP A 7 -3.78 9.03 -22.29
CA ASP A 7 -3.30 7.67 -22.45
C ASP A 7 -2.99 7.04 -21.08
N PRO A 8 -3.62 5.90 -20.71
CA PRO A 8 -3.32 5.20 -19.46
C PRO A 8 -1.86 4.80 -19.28
N ALA A 9 -1.12 4.48 -20.36
CA ALA A 9 0.31 4.19 -20.27
C ALA A 9 1.12 5.45 -19.89
N ALA A 10 0.71 6.62 -20.38
CA ALA A 10 1.29 7.90 -19.98
C ALA A 10 0.93 8.27 -18.53
N VAL A 11 -0.27 7.95 -18.06
CA VAL A 11 -0.64 8.08 -16.63
C VAL A 11 0.26 7.21 -15.75
N ALA A 12 0.44 5.94 -16.12
CA ALA A 12 1.30 5.02 -15.38
C ALA A 12 2.75 5.53 -15.33
N GLN A 13 3.26 6.05 -16.44
CA GLN A 13 4.57 6.67 -16.49
C GLN A 13 4.66 7.93 -15.62
N GLY A 14 3.68 8.83 -15.67
CA GLY A 14 3.65 10.05 -14.86
C GLY A 14 3.63 9.75 -13.35
N VAL A 15 2.81 8.78 -12.92
CA VAL A 15 2.75 8.36 -11.52
C VAL A 15 4.05 7.68 -11.09
N SER A 16 4.57 6.75 -11.89
CA SER A 16 5.81 6.05 -11.59
C SER A 16 7.00 7.02 -11.50
N HIS A 17 7.04 8.03 -12.38
CA HIS A 17 8.07 9.07 -12.35
C HIS A 17 7.98 9.92 -11.08
N PHE A 18 6.78 10.38 -10.72
CA PHE A 18 6.54 11.12 -9.49
C PHE A 18 7.04 10.32 -8.27
N LEU A 19 6.66 9.05 -8.15
CA LEU A 19 7.07 8.18 -7.04
C LEU A 19 8.59 7.91 -7.05
N ALA A 20 9.20 7.72 -8.21
CA ALA A 20 10.65 7.58 -8.31
C ALA A 20 11.40 8.84 -7.84
N VAL A 21 10.88 10.03 -8.16
CA VAL A 21 11.39 11.31 -7.67
C VAL A 21 11.19 11.41 -6.16
N GLU A 22 10.00 11.15 -5.63
CA GLU A 22 9.69 11.24 -4.19
C GLU A 22 10.35 10.13 -3.34
N SER A 23 10.92 9.10 -3.96
CA SER A 23 11.64 8.06 -3.23
C SER A 23 12.89 8.62 -2.55
N CYS A 24 12.93 8.48 -1.21
CA CYS A 24 14.03 8.98 -0.37
C CYS A 24 15.34 8.20 -0.54
N GLY A 25 15.33 7.00 -1.13
CA GLY A 25 16.55 6.22 -1.32
C GLY A 25 17.02 5.36 -0.15
N GLN A 26 16.24 5.22 0.93
CA GLN A 26 16.59 4.31 2.03
C GLN A 26 16.36 2.82 1.71
N CYS A 27 15.52 2.53 0.73
CA CYS A 27 15.25 1.19 0.22
C CYS A 27 15.74 1.11 -1.23
N GLU A 28 16.62 0.15 -1.53
CA GLU A 28 17.19 -0.02 -2.86
C GLU A 28 16.10 -0.33 -3.91
N ALA A 29 15.21 -1.29 -3.62
CA ALA A 29 14.08 -1.63 -4.50
C ALA A 29 13.19 -0.41 -4.79
N CYS A 30 12.79 0.34 -3.76
CA CYS A 30 11.96 1.53 -3.94
C CYS A 30 12.63 2.59 -4.82
N LYS A 31 13.95 2.78 -4.72
CA LYS A 31 14.65 3.86 -5.44
C LYS A 31 15.15 3.42 -6.80
N LEU A 32 15.96 2.38 -6.85
CA LEU A 32 16.59 1.93 -8.09
C LEU A 32 15.56 1.22 -8.96
N ASP A 33 14.81 0.24 -8.42
CA ASP A 33 13.82 -0.45 -9.22
C ASP A 33 12.63 0.45 -9.57
N GLY A 34 12.23 1.34 -8.66
CA GLY A 34 11.22 2.36 -8.94
C GLY A 34 11.62 3.32 -10.05
N THR A 35 12.89 3.73 -10.11
CA THR A 35 13.43 4.57 -11.20
C THR A 35 13.45 3.82 -12.52
N GLU A 36 13.97 2.59 -12.53
CA GLU A 36 14.02 1.78 -13.75
C GLU A 36 12.61 1.47 -14.28
N LEU A 37 11.66 1.18 -13.37
CA LEU A 37 10.26 1.01 -13.73
C LEU A 37 9.69 2.27 -14.39
N SER A 38 10.00 3.46 -13.88
CA SER A 38 9.61 4.74 -14.50
C SER A 38 10.19 4.90 -15.91
N LEU A 39 11.45 4.50 -16.14
CA LEU A 39 12.09 4.59 -17.46
C LEU A 39 11.48 3.61 -18.47
N LEU A 40 11.20 2.38 -18.03
CA LEU A 40 10.54 1.38 -18.87
C LEU A 40 9.11 1.80 -19.25
N LEU A 41 8.37 2.41 -18.32
CA LEU A 41 7.04 2.96 -18.61
C LEU A 41 7.11 4.15 -19.58
N ALA A 42 8.21 4.93 -19.58
CA ALA A 42 8.44 5.96 -20.59
C ALA A 42 8.68 5.36 -21.99
N LYS A 43 9.42 4.25 -22.08
CA LYS A 43 9.57 3.50 -23.35
C LYS A 43 8.22 2.94 -23.79
N LEU A 44 7.40 2.44 -22.87
CA LEU A 44 6.05 1.97 -23.16
C LEU A 44 5.18 3.09 -23.72
N SER A 45 5.05 4.22 -23.02
CA SER A 45 4.23 5.35 -23.50
C SER A 45 4.75 5.93 -24.83
N ALA A 46 6.04 5.77 -25.14
CA ALA A 46 6.63 6.18 -26.40
C ALA A 46 6.42 5.17 -27.55
N SER A 47 5.68 4.08 -27.34
CA SER A 47 5.55 2.96 -28.30
C SER A 47 6.90 2.35 -28.71
N ASP A 48 7.85 2.30 -27.77
CA ASP A 48 9.22 1.79 -27.99
C ASP A 48 9.56 0.60 -27.05
N ALA A 49 8.57 0.09 -26.31
CA ALA A 49 8.77 -1.07 -25.44
C ALA A 49 8.82 -2.38 -26.24
N SER A 50 9.88 -3.15 -26.03
CA SER A 50 10.01 -4.53 -26.48
C SER A 50 9.27 -5.51 -25.56
N SER A 51 9.13 -6.77 -25.97
CA SER A 51 8.58 -7.83 -25.11
C SER A 51 9.38 -8.02 -23.82
N ASP A 52 10.70 -7.83 -23.88
CA ASP A 52 11.56 -7.93 -22.70
C ASP A 52 11.32 -6.76 -21.74
N ASP A 53 11.12 -5.54 -22.26
CA ASP A 53 10.74 -4.38 -21.46
C ASP A 53 9.38 -4.62 -20.76
N ILE A 54 8.38 -5.21 -21.44
CA ILE A 54 7.09 -5.53 -20.82
C ILE A 54 7.23 -6.55 -19.67
N ASN A 55 8.04 -7.60 -19.88
CA ASN A 55 8.29 -8.59 -18.84
C ASN A 55 9.00 -7.97 -17.64
N GLU A 56 9.93 -7.06 -17.90
CA GLU A 56 10.66 -6.34 -16.87
C GLU A 56 9.77 -5.36 -16.09
N ILE A 57 8.88 -4.63 -16.76
CA ILE A 57 7.85 -3.78 -16.12
C ILE A 57 7.04 -4.62 -15.13
N ARG A 58 6.52 -5.78 -15.56
CA ARG A 58 5.71 -6.66 -14.69
C ARG A 58 6.52 -7.21 -13.53
N ARG A 59 7.79 -7.56 -13.75
CA ARG A 59 8.67 -8.06 -12.70
C ARG A 59 8.89 -6.97 -11.65
N ARG A 60 9.34 -5.79 -12.07
CA ARG A 60 9.64 -4.67 -11.17
C ARG A 60 8.41 -4.16 -10.43
N GLN A 61 7.26 -4.08 -11.10
CA GLN A 61 6.00 -3.70 -10.46
C GLN A 61 5.67 -4.60 -9.26
N ARG A 62 5.94 -5.92 -9.34
CA ARG A 62 5.68 -6.87 -8.24
C ARG A 62 6.77 -6.90 -7.17
N THR A 63 7.96 -6.37 -7.45
CA THR A 63 9.10 -6.45 -6.52
C THR A 63 9.49 -5.11 -5.92
N VAL A 64 9.00 -3.98 -6.44
CA VAL A 64 9.37 -2.63 -6.00
C VAL A 64 9.10 -2.38 -4.51
N SER A 65 8.09 -3.05 -3.95
CA SER A 65 7.69 -2.96 -2.54
C SER A 65 8.40 -3.94 -1.61
N VAL A 66 9.17 -4.90 -2.13
CA VAL A 66 9.87 -5.90 -1.33
C VAL A 66 10.95 -5.21 -0.49
N GLY A 67 10.82 -5.33 0.84
CA GLY A 67 11.72 -4.65 1.78
C GLY A 67 11.48 -3.14 1.92
N ALA A 68 10.32 -2.64 1.50
CA ALA A 68 9.96 -1.24 1.65
C ALA A 68 9.84 -0.84 3.13
N ARG A 69 10.50 0.27 3.49
CA ARG A 69 10.46 0.88 4.83
C ARG A 69 9.33 1.87 5.02
N CYS A 70 8.73 2.35 3.92
CA CYS A 70 7.59 3.25 3.92
C CYS A 70 6.60 2.84 2.83
N ASN A 71 5.43 3.49 2.82
CA ASN A 71 4.34 3.12 1.91
C ASN A 71 4.57 3.52 0.45
N LEU A 72 5.58 4.36 0.15
CA LEU A 72 5.80 4.90 -1.19
C LEU A 72 5.99 3.80 -2.24
N ALA A 73 6.77 2.77 -1.91
CA ALA A 73 7.00 1.65 -2.81
C ALA A 73 5.74 0.81 -3.06
N ARG A 74 4.92 0.62 -2.02
CA ARG A 74 3.62 -0.07 -2.12
C ARG A 74 2.63 0.71 -2.97
N GLN A 75 2.61 2.05 -2.84
CA GLN A 75 1.82 2.92 -3.72
C GLN A 75 2.24 2.75 -5.19
N GLN A 76 3.54 2.65 -5.46
CA GLN A 76 4.03 2.41 -6.82
C GLN A 76 3.58 1.05 -7.36
N GLU A 77 3.72 -0.02 -6.56
CA GLU A 77 3.21 -1.35 -6.91
C GLU A 77 1.71 -1.33 -7.22
N ALA A 78 0.89 -0.79 -6.32
CA ALA A 78 -0.56 -0.81 -6.41
C ALA A 78 -1.07 0.02 -7.59
N VAL A 79 -0.62 1.28 -7.71
CA VAL A 79 -1.12 2.18 -8.76
C VAL A 79 -0.68 1.71 -10.14
N VAL A 80 0.61 1.38 -10.33
CA VAL A 80 1.09 0.87 -11.62
C VAL A 80 0.43 -0.47 -11.94
N GLY A 81 0.29 -1.37 -10.97
CA GLY A 81 -0.38 -2.66 -11.15
C GLY A 81 -1.84 -2.51 -11.59
N SER A 82 -2.58 -1.59 -10.96
CA SER A 82 -3.97 -1.30 -11.31
C SER A 82 -4.11 -0.77 -12.74
N LEU A 83 -3.20 0.11 -13.17
CA LEU A 83 -3.22 0.68 -14.52
C LEU A 83 -2.86 -0.36 -15.59
N LEU A 84 -1.86 -1.20 -15.33
CA LEU A 84 -1.48 -2.27 -16.25
C LEU A 84 -2.57 -3.34 -16.39
N THR A 85 -3.30 -3.62 -15.32
CA THR A 85 -4.36 -4.64 -15.29
C THR A 85 -5.68 -4.11 -15.82
N GLY A 86 -6.02 -2.85 -15.52
CA GLY A 86 -7.27 -2.22 -15.94
C GLY A 86 -7.28 -1.77 -17.40
N PHE A 87 -6.09 -1.53 -18.00
CA PHE A 87 -5.96 -1.03 -19.38
C PHE A 87 -5.06 -1.91 -20.25
N PRO A 88 -5.33 -3.23 -20.36
CA PRO A 88 -4.45 -4.16 -21.06
C PRO A 88 -4.31 -3.84 -22.56
N THR A 89 -5.35 -3.29 -23.18
CA THR A 89 -5.34 -2.89 -24.60
C THR A 89 -4.36 -1.77 -24.90
N TYR A 90 -4.12 -0.86 -23.95
CA TYR A 90 -3.12 0.20 -24.12
C TYR A 90 -1.71 -0.37 -23.99
N VAL A 91 -1.49 -1.26 -23.01
CA VAL A 91 -0.21 -1.96 -22.86
C VAL A 91 0.13 -2.76 -24.12
N GLU A 92 -0.83 -3.50 -24.67
CA GLU A 92 -0.68 -4.25 -25.91
C GLU A 92 -0.58 -3.34 -27.15
N GLY A 93 -1.28 -2.20 -27.14
CA GLY A 93 -1.25 -1.24 -28.25
C GLY A 93 0.09 -0.53 -28.39
N HIS A 94 0.79 -0.30 -27.28
CA HIS A 94 2.16 0.22 -27.27
C HIS A 94 3.23 -0.87 -27.34
N HIS A 95 2.83 -2.14 -27.32
CA HIS A 95 3.74 -3.27 -27.49
C HIS A 95 4.15 -3.40 -28.96
N LYS A 96 5.48 -3.39 -29.19
CA LYS A 96 6.26 -3.48 -30.45
C LYS A 96 7.02 -2.19 -30.73
N ALA A 97 8.35 -2.27 -30.69
CA ALA A 97 9.23 -1.14 -30.91
C ALA A 97 9.02 -0.46 -32.28
N GLY A 98 8.67 0.83 -32.26
CA GLY A 98 8.72 1.73 -33.41
C GLY A 98 7.48 1.72 -34.31
N VAL A 99 7.68 1.90 -35.63
CA VAL A 99 6.64 2.17 -36.65
C VAL A 99 5.55 1.09 -36.80
N ASN A 100 5.69 -0.04 -36.10
CA ASN A 100 4.77 -1.18 -36.15
C ASN A 100 3.91 -1.31 -34.88
N ALA A 101 4.04 -0.39 -33.92
CA ALA A 101 3.14 -0.34 -32.77
C ALA A 101 1.70 -0.06 -33.23
N PRO A 102 0.70 -0.81 -32.72
CA PRO A 102 -0.71 -0.55 -33.02
C PRO A 102 -1.19 0.85 -32.61
N LEU A 103 -0.63 1.40 -31.53
CA LEU A 103 -0.90 2.75 -31.05
C LEU A 103 0.29 3.68 -31.32
N PRO A 104 0.03 4.95 -31.71
CA PRO A 104 1.07 5.97 -31.77
C PRO A 104 1.63 6.26 -30.36
N PRO A 105 2.82 6.88 -30.26
CA PRO A 105 3.32 7.38 -28.98
C PRO A 105 2.29 8.28 -28.29
N ALA A 106 2.18 8.15 -26.98
CA ALA A 106 1.30 8.99 -26.18
C ALA A 106 1.70 10.47 -26.36
N PRO A 107 0.73 11.38 -26.62
CA PRO A 107 1.03 12.75 -27.00
C PRO A 107 1.61 13.58 -25.85
N GLN A 108 1.25 13.28 -24.60
CA GLN A 108 1.71 14.00 -23.43
C GLN A 108 1.60 13.12 -22.17
N THR A 109 2.64 13.17 -21.34
CA THR A 109 2.58 12.68 -19.97
C THR A 109 1.91 13.71 -19.05
N PRO A 110 0.85 13.33 -18.30
CA PRO A 110 0.28 14.22 -17.31
C PRO A 110 1.29 14.49 -16.17
N LEU A 111 1.40 15.75 -15.75
CA LEU A 111 2.15 16.09 -14.54
C LEU A 111 1.41 15.53 -13.33
N ILE A 112 2.07 14.64 -12.60
CA ILE A 112 1.64 14.18 -11.28
C ILE A 112 2.48 14.95 -10.26
N ALA A 113 1.81 15.70 -9.38
CA ALA A 113 2.45 16.60 -8.44
C ALA A 113 1.69 16.65 -7.11
N PRO A 114 2.37 17.02 -6.01
CA PRO A 114 1.71 17.27 -4.73
C PRO A 114 0.63 18.34 -4.85
N ILE A 115 -0.41 18.23 -4.03
CA ILE A 115 -1.35 19.32 -3.82
C ILE A 115 -0.68 20.32 -2.89
N ASP A 116 -0.58 21.57 -3.34
CA ASP A 116 -0.05 22.69 -2.57
C ASP A 116 -1.16 23.32 -1.72
N ASP A 117 -2.35 23.53 -2.31
CA ASP A 117 -3.50 24.14 -1.61
C ASP A 117 -4.85 23.74 -2.27
N ILE A 118 -5.96 23.94 -1.54
CA ILE A 118 -7.32 23.80 -2.05
C ILE A 118 -8.13 25.05 -1.66
N VAL A 119 -8.29 25.97 -2.62
CA VAL A 119 -8.97 27.25 -2.38
C VAL A 119 -10.20 27.35 -3.26
N GLY A 120 -11.36 27.63 -2.65
CA GLY A 120 -12.61 27.86 -3.39
C GLY A 120 -13.04 26.67 -4.26
N GLY A 121 -12.77 25.44 -3.82
CA GLY A 121 -13.07 24.22 -4.57
C GLY A 121 -12.11 23.95 -5.75
N THR A 122 -10.99 24.66 -5.83
CA THR A 122 -9.95 24.47 -6.84
C THR A 122 -8.70 23.90 -6.18
N VAL A 123 -8.13 22.85 -6.77
CA VAL A 123 -6.86 22.25 -6.35
C VAL A 123 -5.70 23.01 -7.01
N ILE A 124 -4.77 23.49 -6.19
CA ILE A 124 -3.50 24.09 -6.61
C ILE A 124 -2.42 23.01 -6.42
N VAL A 125 -1.64 22.74 -7.47
CA VAL A 125 -0.57 21.73 -7.44
C VAL A 125 0.80 22.40 -7.39
N ASP A 126 1.75 21.74 -6.73
CA ASP A 126 3.13 22.21 -6.68
C ASP A 126 3.81 22.02 -8.05
N SER A 127 3.85 23.11 -8.82
CA SER A 127 4.49 23.13 -10.14
C SER A 127 6.01 22.91 -10.11
N SER A 128 6.66 23.10 -8.95
CA SER A 128 8.11 22.86 -8.82
C SER A 128 8.46 21.39 -8.97
N GLN A 129 7.49 20.49 -8.80
CA GLN A 129 7.67 19.07 -9.05
C GLN A 129 8.22 18.77 -10.45
N ALA A 130 7.85 19.57 -11.45
CA ALA A 130 8.29 19.34 -12.84
C ALA A 130 9.81 19.50 -13.04
N SER A 131 10.50 20.25 -12.18
CA SER A 131 11.95 20.44 -12.24
C SER A 131 12.71 19.68 -11.16
N LYS A 132 12.01 18.93 -10.32
CA LYS A 132 12.60 18.14 -9.23
C LYS A 132 13.27 16.88 -9.78
N GLN A 133 14.55 16.71 -9.47
CA GLN A 133 15.37 15.58 -9.89
C GLN A 133 15.25 14.40 -8.91
N LEU A 134 15.72 13.22 -9.32
CA LEU A 134 15.71 12.00 -8.49
C LEU A 134 16.51 12.14 -7.18
N ASP A 135 17.51 13.01 -7.13
CA ASP A 135 18.28 13.31 -5.91
C ASP A 135 17.65 14.45 -5.05
N TRP A 136 16.43 14.87 -5.39
CA TRP A 136 15.71 16.03 -4.84
C TRP A 136 16.38 17.38 -5.07
N SER A 137 17.32 17.48 -6.01
CA SER A 137 17.76 18.79 -6.49
C SER A 137 16.76 19.41 -7.46
N TYR A 138 16.90 20.71 -7.67
CA TYR A 138 16.20 21.48 -8.71
C TYR A 138 17.20 22.01 -9.75
N GLY A 139 18.38 21.38 -9.84
CA GLY A 139 19.41 21.75 -10.80
C GLY A 139 19.13 21.17 -12.19
N ASP A 140 19.93 21.60 -13.17
CA ASP A 140 19.83 21.13 -14.56
C ASP A 140 20.16 19.63 -14.72
N SER A 141 20.82 19.02 -13.73
CA SER A 141 21.23 17.62 -13.76
C SER A 141 21.12 16.96 -12.38
N ASP A 142 20.65 15.70 -12.37
CA ASP A 142 20.73 14.81 -11.22
C ASP A 142 22.20 14.54 -10.82
N SER A 143 22.52 14.65 -9.53
CA SER A 143 23.85 14.31 -9.01
C SER A 143 24.15 12.81 -9.04
N GLY A 144 23.14 11.97 -9.24
CA GLY A 144 23.25 10.51 -9.18
C GLY A 144 23.37 9.97 -7.74
N THR A 145 23.28 10.84 -6.73
CA THR A 145 23.31 10.46 -5.32
C THR A 145 21.89 10.42 -4.78
N VAL A 146 21.45 9.27 -4.27
CA VAL A 146 20.10 9.14 -3.71
C VAL A 146 19.90 10.08 -2.51
N PRO A 147 18.68 10.61 -2.26
CA PRO A 147 18.47 11.63 -1.23
C PRO A 147 18.97 11.21 0.16
N ALA A 148 18.73 9.96 0.59
CA ALA A 148 19.18 9.44 1.87
C ALA A 148 20.71 9.51 2.04
N ALA A 149 21.47 9.25 0.97
CA ALA A 149 22.93 9.37 1.00
C ALA A 149 23.39 10.83 0.97
N ARG A 150 22.67 11.68 0.22
CA ARG A 150 22.97 13.11 0.09
C ARG A 150 22.75 13.87 1.40
N PHE A 151 21.64 13.62 2.09
CA PHE A 151 21.29 14.32 3.32
C PHE A 151 21.81 13.60 4.57
N GLY A 152 22.09 12.29 4.50
CA GLY A 152 22.68 11.52 5.60
C GLY A 152 21.92 11.72 6.92
N ASN A 153 22.67 11.93 8.01
CA ASN A 153 22.13 12.29 9.32
C ASN A 153 22.10 13.81 9.57
N THR A 154 22.03 14.63 8.51
CA THR A 154 21.94 16.09 8.69
C THR A 154 20.63 16.41 9.40
N PRO A 155 20.66 16.98 10.62
CA PRO A 155 19.46 17.36 11.33
C PRO A 155 18.74 18.43 10.53
N PHE A 156 17.48 18.20 10.17
CA PHE A 156 16.62 19.22 9.60
C PHE A 156 15.80 19.85 10.73
N VAL A 157 15.64 21.16 10.68
CA VAL A 157 14.75 21.87 11.58
C VAL A 157 13.36 21.83 10.96
N ILE A 158 12.46 21.03 11.52
CA ILE A 158 11.04 21.15 11.22
C ILE A 158 10.61 22.50 11.79
N THR A 159 10.36 23.45 10.90
CA THR A 159 9.67 24.68 11.30
C THR A 159 8.21 24.27 11.48
N GLU A 160 7.66 24.43 12.68
CA GLU A 160 6.24 24.16 12.89
C GLU A 160 5.43 24.94 11.83
N PRO A 161 4.57 24.27 11.06
CA PRO A 161 3.70 24.96 10.13
C PRO A 161 2.91 26.01 10.93
N THR A 162 2.83 27.22 10.40
CA THR A 162 2.00 28.25 11.03
C THR A 162 0.56 27.74 10.96
N PRO A 163 -0.13 27.52 12.10
CA PRO A 163 -1.44 26.88 12.09
C PRO A 163 -2.38 27.68 11.19
N HIS A 164 -2.91 27.01 10.17
CA HIS A 164 -3.88 27.63 9.30
C HIS A 164 -5.14 27.95 10.14
N PRO A 165 -5.79 29.11 9.95
CA PRO A 165 -6.94 29.53 10.77
C PRO A 165 -8.17 28.59 10.67
N HIS A 166 -8.10 27.52 9.86
CA HIS A 166 -9.13 26.50 9.70
C HIS A 166 -8.70 25.10 10.17
N GLU A 167 -7.57 24.97 10.88
CA GLU A 167 -7.18 23.69 11.48
C GLU A 167 -8.24 23.30 12.52
N LYS A 168 -9.02 22.26 12.19
CA LYS A 168 -10.00 21.69 13.10
C LYS A 168 -9.23 21.19 14.32
N HIS A 169 -9.38 21.87 15.45
CA HIS A 169 -8.90 21.37 16.73
C HIS A 169 -9.53 20.00 16.99
N TRP A 170 -8.71 18.95 16.93
CA TRP A 170 -9.10 17.65 17.48
C TRP A 170 -9.32 17.85 18.99
N PRO A 171 -10.44 17.40 19.58
CA PRO A 171 -10.66 17.54 21.01
C PRO A 171 -9.51 16.87 21.76
N ALA A 172 -8.79 17.65 22.57
CA ALA A 172 -7.59 17.20 23.29
C ALA A 172 -7.88 16.20 24.42
N GLU A 173 -9.14 15.89 24.69
CA GLU A 173 -9.56 15.06 25.83
C GLU A 173 -10.49 13.95 25.37
N ILE A 174 -9.93 12.91 24.75
CA ILE A 174 -10.52 11.57 24.84
C ILE A 174 -9.79 10.90 26.01
N GLY A 175 -10.53 10.45 27.03
CA GLY A 175 -9.94 9.78 28.19
C GLY A 175 -9.27 8.48 27.79
N ILE A 176 -7.94 8.50 27.64
CA ILE A 176 -7.09 7.42 27.10
C ILE A 176 -6.97 6.23 28.05
N ASP A 177 -7.46 6.33 29.30
CA ASP A 177 -7.37 5.25 30.29
C ASP A 177 -8.26 4.02 30.01
N ARG A 178 -8.94 3.96 28.86
CA ARG A 178 -9.90 2.90 28.53
C ARG A 178 -9.96 2.43 27.08
N ILE A 179 -8.97 2.76 26.23
CA ILE A 179 -8.96 2.29 24.84
C ILE A 179 -7.82 1.28 24.71
N HIS A 180 -8.16 0.01 24.55
CA HIS A 180 -7.18 -1.00 24.15
C HIS A 180 -6.85 -0.77 22.66
N PRO A 181 -5.59 -0.51 22.27
CA PRO A 181 -5.25 -0.18 20.88
C PRO A 181 -5.58 -1.27 19.85
N LEU A 182 -5.89 -2.49 20.31
CA LEU A 182 -6.38 -3.57 19.45
C LEU A 182 -7.92 -3.66 19.40
N GLU A 183 -8.69 -2.81 20.07
CA GLU A 183 -10.17 -2.84 20.02
C GLU A 183 -10.71 -2.71 18.58
N GLU A 184 -10.06 -1.91 17.73
CA GLU A 184 -10.40 -1.81 16.31
C GLU A 184 -10.10 -3.10 15.55
N ILE A 185 -9.00 -3.77 15.91
CA ILE A 185 -8.63 -5.08 15.36
C ILE A 185 -9.63 -6.15 15.81
N ASP A 186 -10.05 -6.12 17.08
CA ASP A 186 -11.04 -7.03 17.64
C ASP A 186 -12.40 -6.86 16.94
N SER A 187 -12.81 -5.61 16.63
CA SER A 187 -14.04 -5.33 15.88
C SER A 187 -14.01 -5.89 14.46
N VAL A 188 -12.84 -5.91 13.81
CA VAL A 188 -12.65 -6.55 12.50
C VAL A 188 -12.72 -8.07 12.62
N HIS A 189 -12.18 -8.64 13.70
CA HIS A 189 -12.32 -10.09 13.98
C HIS A 189 -13.76 -10.51 14.20
N ASP A 190 -14.55 -9.72 14.93
CA ASP A 190 -15.98 -9.97 15.09
C ASP A 190 -16.71 -10.00 13.73
N HIS A 191 -16.40 -9.06 12.84
CA HIS A 191 -16.98 -9.04 11.48
C HIS A 191 -16.54 -10.23 10.63
N ILE A 192 -15.28 -10.67 10.77
CA ILE A 192 -14.79 -11.86 10.08
C ILE A 192 -15.54 -13.11 10.57
N ASP A 193 -15.73 -13.26 11.87
CA ASP A 193 -16.45 -14.39 12.46
C ASP A 193 -17.93 -14.41 12.04
N GLU A 194 -18.59 -13.25 12.01
CA GLU A 194 -19.96 -13.12 11.47
C GLU A 194 -20.02 -13.54 10.00
N THR A 195 -19.07 -13.09 9.18
CA THR A 195 -19.01 -13.44 7.75
C THR A 195 -18.76 -14.94 7.54
N LEU A 196 -17.89 -15.55 8.34
CA LEU A 196 -17.64 -17.00 8.32
C LEU A 196 -18.91 -17.79 8.70
N HIS A 197 -19.70 -17.27 9.65
CA HIS A 197 -20.99 -17.85 10.02
C HIS A 197 -22.00 -17.78 8.87
N GLU A 198 -22.08 -16.64 8.19
CA GLU A 198 -22.93 -16.47 7.00
C GLU A 198 -22.54 -17.41 5.86
N ILE A 199 -21.25 -17.66 5.63
CA ILE A 199 -20.77 -18.60 4.59
C ILE A 199 -21.21 -20.04 4.89
N ILE A 200 -21.23 -20.46 6.16
CA ILE A 200 -21.66 -21.81 6.54
C ILE A 200 -23.18 -21.98 6.37
N HIS A 201 -23.97 -20.94 6.62
CA HIS A 201 -25.42 -21.06 6.75
C HIS A 201 -26.23 -20.44 5.60
N GLY A 202 -25.60 -19.65 4.73
CA GLY A 202 -26.23 -18.96 3.60
C GLY A 202 -26.46 -19.85 2.38
N ASP A 203 -27.25 -19.33 1.42
CA ASP A 203 -27.40 -19.99 0.11
C ASP A 203 -26.18 -19.74 -0.81
N SER A 204 -26.08 -20.47 -1.93
CA SER A 204 -24.90 -20.38 -2.82
C SER A 204 -24.63 -18.97 -3.39
N SER A 205 -25.66 -18.14 -3.54
CA SER A 205 -25.52 -16.78 -4.06
C SER A 205 -25.07 -15.80 -2.98
N GLU A 206 -25.59 -15.96 -1.76
CA GLU A 206 -25.16 -15.22 -0.56
C GLU A 206 -23.73 -15.60 -0.18
N CYS A 207 -23.42 -16.89 -0.22
CA CYS A 207 -22.09 -17.44 0.07
C CYS A 207 -21.00 -16.83 -0.81
N THR A 208 -21.26 -16.62 -2.11
CA THR A 208 -20.26 -16.05 -3.01
C THR A 208 -19.92 -14.61 -2.62
N ARG A 209 -20.92 -13.79 -2.32
CA ARG A 209 -20.72 -12.41 -1.84
C ARG A 209 -20.00 -12.40 -0.50
N CYS A 210 -20.42 -13.20 0.46
CA CYS A 210 -19.77 -13.28 1.77
C CYS A 210 -18.31 -13.76 1.67
N ILE A 211 -17.97 -14.60 0.70
CA ILE A 211 -16.57 -14.97 0.43
C ILE A 211 -15.75 -13.77 -0.07
N ASP A 212 -16.29 -12.98 -1.02
CA ASP A 212 -15.59 -11.79 -1.50
C ASP A 212 -15.39 -10.76 -0.37
N ASP A 213 -16.42 -10.56 0.46
CA ASP A 213 -16.37 -9.68 1.64
C ASP A 213 -15.31 -10.18 2.65
N LEU A 214 -15.28 -11.50 2.93
CA LEU A 214 -14.29 -12.13 3.81
C LEU A 214 -12.86 -11.97 3.27
N VAL A 215 -12.65 -12.19 1.97
CA VAL A 215 -11.34 -12.02 1.33
C VAL A 215 -10.84 -10.60 1.54
N HIS A 216 -11.71 -9.62 1.30
CA HIS A 216 -11.38 -8.22 1.49
C HIS A 216 -11.05 -7.89 2.95
N LEU A 217 -11.91 -8.27 3.90
CA LEU A 217 -11.71 -8.03 5.33
C LEU A 217 -10.38 -8.61 5.84
N VAL A 218 -10.06 -9.83 5.43
CA VAL A 218 -8.80 -10.49 5.82
C VAL A 218 -7.60 -9.79 5.20
N GLU A 219 -7.65 -9.41 3.92
CA GLU A 219 -6.54 -8.70 3.26
C GLU A 219 -6.27 -7.34 3.90
N VAL A 220 -7.34 -6.60 4.24
CA VAL A 220 -7.26 -5.33 4.98
C VAL A 220 -6.62 -5.53 6.36
N HIS A 221 -7.13 -6.47 7.15
CA HIS A 221 -6.63 -6.77 8.49
C HIS A 221 -5.13 -7.13 8.51
N MET A 222 -4.73 -7.99 7.57
CA MET A 222 -3.34 -8.41 7.41
C MET A 222 -2.44 -7.25 6.96
N ASP A 223 -2.92 -6.36 6.07
CA ASP A 223 -2.15 -5.18 5.65
C ASP A 223 -1.89 -4.22 6.82
N VAL A 224 -2.92 -3.93 7.63
CA VAL A 224 -2.80 -3.09 8.83
C VAL A 224 -1.75 -3.66 9.79
N SER A 225 -1.86 -4.95 10.09
CA SER A 225 -0.93 -5.65 11.00
C SER A 225 0.51 -5.65 10.49
N ALA A 226 0.70 -5.94 9.20
CA ALA A 226 2.01 -5.98 8.56
C ALA A 226 2.66 -4.59 8.41
N ARG A 227 1.87 -3.52 8.26
CA ARG A 227 2.37 -2.15 8.08
C ARG A 227 2.70 -1.47 9.39
N ILE A 228 1.93 -1.71 10.43
CA ILE A 228 1.99 -0.93 11.67
C ILE A 228 2.53 -1.77 12.82
N LEU A 229 1.88 -2.88 13.14
CA LEU A 229 2.17 -3.63 14.37
C LEU A 229 3.52 -4.35 14.28
N TYR A 230 3.76 -5.11 13.21
CA TYR A 230 5.00 -5.91 13.10
C TYR A 230 6.25 -5.03 13.10
N PRO A 231 6.33 -3.95 12.30
CA PRO A 231 7.51 -3.08 12.31
C PRO A 231 7.72 -2.38 13.66
N THR A 232 6.64 -2.04 14.36
CA THR A 232 6.71 -1.39 15.68
C THR A 232 7.26 -2.36 16.73
N VAL A 233 6.73 -3.58 16.79
CA VAL A 233 7.21 -4.61 17.73
C VAL A 233 8.68 -4.95 17.45
N ARG A 234 9.09 -5.09 16.18
CA ARG A 234 10.51 -5.31 15.83
C ARG A 234 11.41 -4.16 16.29
N ARG A 235 10.96 -2.91 16.15
CA ARG A 235 11.73 -1.72 16.53
C ARG A 235 11.94 -1.62 18.04
N HIS A 236 10.92 -1.93 18.82
CA HIS A 236 10.91 -1.66 20.26
C HIS A 236 11.25 -2.90 21.12
N CYS A 237 11.08 -4.12 20.61
CA CYS A 237 11.14 -5.35 21.40
C CYS A 237 12.27 -6.32 21.01
N GLY A 238 13.14 -5.94 20.06
CA GLY A 238 14.33 -6.71 19.67
C GLY A 238 14.01 -8.15 19.21
N GLU A 239 14.87 -9.12 19.58
CA GLU A 239 14.77 -10.51 19.11
C GLU A 239 13.41 -11.18 19.42
N HIS A 240 12.82 -10.91 20.59
CA HIS A 240 11.49 -11.44 20.91
C HIS A 240 10.41 -10.84 20.01
N GLY A 241 10.55 -9.56 19.66
CA GLY A 241 9.66 -8.90 18.73
C GLY A 241 9.79 -9.44 17.31
N ASP A 242 11.02 -9.73 16.86
CA ASP A 242 11.28 -10.35 15.57
C ASP A 242 10.64 -11.74 15.45
N VAL A 243 10.80 -12.59 16.47
CA VAL A 243 10.22 -13.94 16.49
C VAL A 243 8.69 -13.91 16.43
N LEU A 244 8.05 -13.01 17.18
CA LEU A 244 6.58 -12.88 17.15
C LEU A 244 6.09 -12.35 15.79
N ALA A 245 6.76 -11.34 15.24
CA ALA A 245 6.42 -10.79 13.93
C ALA A 245 6.60 -11.81 12.80
N ASP A 246 7.65 -12.64 12.84
CA ASP A 246 7.87 -13.72 11.87
C ASP A 246 6.76 -14.79 11.95
N ARG A 247 6.37 -15.18 13.17
CA ARG A 247 5.26 -16.12 13.38
C ARG A 247 3.92 -15.56 12.89
N ALA A 248 3.66 -14.28 13.15
CA ALA A 248 2.45 -13.60 12.69
C ALA A 248 2.41 -13.54 11.15
N THR A 249 3.53 -13.18 10.51
CA THR A 249 3.66 -13.19 9.04
C THR A 249 3.43 -14.59 8.44
N ALA A 250 3.95 -15.64 9.07
CA ALA A 250 3.72 -17.01 8.60
C ALA A 250 2.26 -17.47 8.82
N CYS A 251 1.57 -16.92 9.81
CA CYS A 251 0.15 -17.17 10.05
C CYS A 251 -0.72 -16.44 9.02
N ASP A 252 -0.43 -15.17 8.76
CA ASP A 252 -0.96 -14.33 7.68
C ASP A 252 -0.94 -15.05 6.33
N ASP A 253 0.22 -15.59 5.94
CA ASP A 253 0.37 -16.34 4.68
C ASP A 253 -0.57 -17.56 4.61
N GLN A 254 -0.78 -18.25 5.74
CA GLN A 254 -1.66 -19.41 5.81
C GLN A 254 -3.14 -19.00 5.73
N VAL A 255 -3.53 -17.94 6.45
CA VAL A 255 -4.90 -17.39 6.40
C VAL A 255 -5.21 -16.94 4.97
N GLY A 256 -4.35 -16.12 4.38
CA GLY A 256 -4.54 -15.60 3.02
C GLY A 256 -4.64 -16.71 1.97
N ALA A 257 -3.82 -17.77 2.07
CA ALA A 257 -3.91 -18.93 1.19
C ALA A 257 -5.20 -19.73 1.40
N ALA A 258 -5.66 -19.87 2.64
CA ALA A 258 -6.89 -20.59 2.96
C ALA A 258 -8.14 -19.88 2.41
N VAL A 259 -8.21 -18.56 2.58
CA VAL A 259 -9.31 -17.69 2.16
C VAL A 259 -9.41 -17.59 0.63
N LYS A 260 -8.29 -17.40 -0.09
CA LYS A 260 -8.25 -17.36 -1.57
C LYS A 260 -8.77 -18.64 -2.24
N GLY A 261 -8.78 -19.76 -1.53
CA GLY A 261 -9.29 -21.04 -2.03
C GLY A 261 -10.80 -21.23 -1.85
N LEU A 262 -11.51 -20.39 -1.08
CA LEU A 262 -12.90 -20.61 -0.69
C LEU A 262 -13.88 -20.61 -1.87
N GLY A 263 -13.72 -19.69 -2.82
CA GLY A 263 -14.64 -19.58 -3.97
C GLY A 263 -14.73 -20.86 -4.81
N SER A 264 -13.67 -21.68 -4.82
CA SER A 264 -13.65 -22.97 -5.53
C SER A 264 -14.46 -24.08 -4.83
N LEU A 265 -14.88 -23.86 -3.59
CA LEU A 265 -15.55 -24.84 -2.72
C LEU A 265 -17.04 -24.57 -2.55
N VAL A 266 -17.60 -23.50 -3.13
CA VAL A 266 -19.01 -23.07 -2.96
C VAL A 266 -20.00 -24.20 -3.30
N ASP A 267 -19.68 -25.03 -4.31
CA ASP A 267 -20.53 -26.15 -4.73
C ASP A 267 -20.33 -27.43 -3.88
N ASN A 268 -19.39 -27.43 -2.93
CA ASN A 268 -19.08 -28.56 -2.06
C ASN A 268 -19.14 -28.16 -0.58
N HIS A 269 -20.35 -28.21 -0.02
CA HIS A 269 -20.65 -27.74 1.33
C HIS A 269 -19.74 -28.36 2.42
N ASP A 270 -19.49 -29.67 2.39
CA ASP A 270 -18.64 -30.32 3.41
C ASP A 270 -17.19 -29.82 3.34
N ALA A 271 -16.66 -29.61 2.12
CA ALA A 271 -15.31 -29.07 1.92
C ALA A 271 -15.23 -27.59 2.29
N LEU A 272 -16.29 -26.82 2.00
CA LEU A 272 -16.43 -25.42 2.37
C LEU A 272 -16.41 -25.26 3.90
N VAL A 273 -17.25 -26.02 4.62
CA VAL A 273 -17.32 -26.00 6.09
C VAL A 273 -15.97 -26.36 6.71
N ALA A 274 -15.30 -27.41 6.20
CA ALA A 274 -13.98 -27.80 6.69
C ALA A 274 -12.93 -26.69 6.46
N ARG A 275 -13.00 -25.97 5.34
CA ARG A 275 -12.10 -24.84 5.06
C ARG A 275 -12.39 -23.63 5.95
N VAL A 276 -13.66 -23.31 6.19
CA VAL A 276 -14.07 -22.22 7.10
C VAL A 276 -13.60 -22.49 8.52
N GLN A 277 -13.73 -23.73 9.00
CA GLN A 277 -13.20 -24.14 10.32
C GLN A 277 -11.68 -23.97 10.40
N GLN A 278 -10.94 -24.38 9.36
CA GLN A 278 -9.51 -24.16 9.27
C GLN A 278 -9.15 -22.66 9.33
N ILE A 279 -9.89 -21.81 8.63
CA ILE A 279 -9.69 -20.35 8.64
C ILE A 279 -9.93 -19.79 10.05
N SER A 280 -10.99 -20.24 10.72
CA SER A 280 -11.31 -19.81 12.10
C SER A 280 -10.18 -20.17 13.07
N GLU A 281 -9.61 -21.38 12.98
CA GLU A 281 -8.47 -21.80 13.81
C GLU A 281 -7.20 -20.97 13.55
N LEU A 282 -6.94 -20.64 12.28
CA LEU A 282 -5.79 -19.81 11.90
C LEU A 282 -5.98 -18.36 12.38
N LEU A 283 -7.18 -17.80 12.27
CA LEU A 283 -7.50 -16.46 12.78
C LEU A 283 -7.39 -16.40 14.30
N GLY A 284 -7.86 -17.42 15.03
CA GLY A 284 -7.65 -17.51 16.47
C GLY A 284 -6.16 -17.49 16.84
N SER A 285 -5.33 -18.20 16.07
CA SER A 285 -3.87 -18.18 16.25
C SER A 285 -3.26 -16.80 15.94
N HIS A 286 -3.81 -16.08 14.96
CA HIS A 286 -3.40 -14.72 14.60
C HIS A 286 -3.72 -13.73 15.73
N ILE A 287 -4.93 -13.79 16.28
CA ILE A 287 -5.39 -12.98 17.42
C ILE A 287 -4.46 -13.16 18.63
N ASP A 288 -4.15 -14.42 18.97
CA ASP A 288 -3.24 -14.73 20.07
C ASP A 288 -1.83 -14.15 19.87
N LEU A 289 -1.34 -14.11 18.63
CA LEU A 289 -0.07 -13.48 18.29
C LEU A 289 -0.15 -11.95 18.41
N GLY A 290 -1.26 -11.34 17.97
CA GLY A 290 -1.57 -9.93 18.18
C GLY A 290 -1.51 -9.51 19.64
N HIS A 291 -2.17 -10.26 20.52
CA HIS A 291 -2.14 -10.05 21.96
C HIS A 291 -0.72 -10.19 22.54
N GLN A 292 0.01 -11.25 22.18
CA GLN A 292 1.40 -11.44 22.63
C GLN A 292 2.31 -10.27 22.21
N MET A 293 2.13 -9.76 20.97
CA MET A 293 2.86 -8.63 20.46
C MET A 293 2.53 -7.34 21.23
N PHE A 294 1.26 -7.11 21.54
CA PHE A 294 0.85 -5.95 22.33
C PHE A 294 1.36 -6.01 23.77
N ASP A 295 1.25 -7.15 24.44
CA ASP A 295 1.78 -7.35 25.79
C ASP A 295 3.29 -7.12 25.85
N LEU A 296 4.01 -7.54 24.81
CA LEU A 296 5.45 -7.32 24.69
C LEU A 296 5.78 -5.84 24.43
N LEU A 297 4.94 -5.13 23.67
CA LEU A 297 5.17 -3.74 23.27
C LEU A 297 4.74 -2.73 24.36
N ALA A 298 3.69 -3.01 25.11
CA ALA A 298 3.05 -2.10 26.05
C ALA A 298 3.99 -1.49 27.12
N PRO A 299 5.02 -2.19 27.65
CA PRO A 299 5.99 -1.61 28.57
C PRO A 299 6.96 -0.61 27.93
N HIS A 300 7.09 -0.63 26.60
CA HIS A 300 8.04 0.19 25.84
C HIS A 300 7.43 1.46 25.26
N LEU A 301 6.10 1.64 25.37
CA LEU A 301 5.41 2.80 24.83
C LEU A 301 4.96 3.74 25.94
N ASP A 302 5.29 5.03 25.80
CA ASP A 302 4.68 6.08 26.60
C ASP A 302 3.23 6.37 26.15
N GLN A 303 2.52 7.25 26.87
CA GLN A 303 1.12 7.56 26.56
C GLN A 303 0.93 8.25 25.19
N GLN A 304 1.92 9.04 24.77
CA GLN A 304 1.89 9.71 23.47
C GLN A 304 2.13 8.69 22.34
N GLU A 305 3.07 7.77 22.53
CA GLU A 305 3.37 6.70 21.57
C GLU A 305 2.21 5.71 21.44
N LYS A 306 1.51 5.38 22.54
CA LYS A 306 0.27 4.59 22.50
C LYS A 306 -0.82 5.27 21.69
N LYS A 307 -0.98 6.59 21.86
CA LYS A 307 -1.93 7.38 21.08
C LYS A 307 -1.56 7.39 19.59
N VAL A 308 -0.29 7.61 19.25
CA VAL A 308 0.18 7.58 17.85
C VAL A 308 -0.05 6.22 17.22
N LEU A 309 0.17 5.13 17.97
CA LEU A 309 -0.11 3.77 17.49
C LEU A 309 -1.61 3.56 17.23
N LEU A 310 -2.48 3.99 18.15
CA LEU A 310 -3.93 3.90 17.98
C LEU A 310 -4.42 4.73 16.77
N ASP A 311 -3.96 5.97 16.65
CA ASP A 311 -4.31 6.85 15.52
C ASP A 311 -3.86 6.22 14.20
N ALA A 312 -2.66 5.63 14.14
CA ALA A 312 -2.14 4.95 12.96
C ALA A 312 -2.92 3.67 12.60
N LEU A 313 -3.38 2.89 13.59
CA LEU A 313 -4.23 1.72 13.36
C LEU A 313 -5.61 2.14 12.83
N THR A 314 -6.20 3.19 13.41
CA THR A 314 -7.50 3.74 12.99
C THR A 314 -7.44 4.33 11.58
N GLU A 315 -6.38 5.08 11.26
CA GLU A 315 -6.17 5.62 9.91
C GLU A 315 -5.92 4.49 8.89
N ALA A 316 -5.16 3.47 9.27
CA ALA A 316 -4.92 2.31 8.40
C ALA A 316 -6.22 1.55 8.12
N ASP A 317 -7.10 1.36 9.11
CA ASP A 317 -8.44 0.79 8.91
C ASP A 317 -9.29 1.65 7.96
N ALA A 318 -9.42 2.95 8.24
CA ALA A 318 -10.20 3.88 7.43
C ALA A 318 -9.72 3.99 5.97
N THR A 319 -8.41 3.90 5.73
CA THR A 319 -7.84 3.90 4.37
C THR A 319 -7.98 2.57 3.65
N SER A 320 -8.19 1.49 4.38
CA SER A 320 -8.38 0.14 3.84
C SER A 320 -9.85 -0.16 3.55
N GLN A 321 -10.79 0.57 4.16
CA GLN A 321 -12.24 0.52 3.87
C GLN A 321 -12.66 1.25 2.57
N VAL A 322 -11.72 1.79 1.79
CA VAL A 322 -12.05 2.47 0.51
C VAL A 322 -12.27 1.42 -0.58
N SER A 323 -13.53 0.97 -0.71
CA SER A 323 -14.08 0.23 -1.86
C SER A 323 -14.72 1.16 -2.88
#